data_AF-A0A7Y3BMT4-F1
#
_entry.id   AF-A0A7Y3BMT4-F1
#
_cell.length_a   1.000
_cell.length_b   1.000
_cell.length_c   1.000
_cell.angle_alpha   90.00
_cell.angle_beta   90.00
_cell.angle_gamma   90.00
#
_symmetry.space_group_name_H-M   'P 1'
#
loop_
_entity.id
_entity.type
_entity.pdbx_description
1 polymer ?
#
loop_
_entity_poly.entity_id
_entity_poly.type
_entity_poly.pdbx_seq_one_letter_code
_entity_poly.pdbx_strand_id
1 'polypeptide(L)'
;MEVWMRLNVLVLALAPLAALSGCGSDGATSTTGSGFEELYAQGLSKYVGAFEPANEPEVVEGVKTHQFGVPADPEAEPRGPLCLRGTEYTVDTREGGSEALVIFLQGGGACWEDFCAAFEETTPLPSSGILDPDLASNPVADWDVLYLPYCDGSLFAGDVDRVLPTSALVEGGPTESMGYQRGLQNLTAALDVGLAEFPNPSRILLTGVSGGAFGTIAALPLVRFYYPETAILVFNDSGVGVAKEGNPDFINETLIAGWNASSLVPESCPDCTSNGHATRLIEWQLAADDNFTMSALSFSADAVISFTFLMVTPANFTSWLLAETERTTNSFEDRYKRFIPSGTAHTTLLRETSEGGDGIQIGALDTEIAGVSVLDWLSAMIDGTEGWVDLVDEGLE
;
A
#
# COMPACT_ATOMS: atom_id res chain seq x y z
N MET A 1 1.86 -58.07 35.09
CA MET A 1 0.70 -57.15 35.00
C MET A 1 1.30 -55.76 34.87
N GLU A 2 1.79 -55.43 33.68
CA GLU A 2 1.03 -54.72 32.62
C GLU A 2 0.82 -53.25 32.98
N VAL A 3 1.12 -52.22 32.18
CA VAL A 3 1.79 -52.02 30.87
C VAL A 3 1.84 -50.48 30.71
N TRP A 4 3.00 -49.92 30.29
CA TRP A 4 3.26 -48.79 29.33
C TRP A 4 2.34 -47.54 29.29
N MET A 5 2.70 -46.30 28.92
CA MET A 5 3.80 -45.57 28.23
C MET A 5 3.46 -44.06 28.43
N ARG A 6 4.34 -43.05 28.45
CA ARG A 6 5.03 -42.35 27.34
C ARG A 6 5.98 -41.32 27.99
N LEU A 7 7.31 -41.47 27.87
CA LEU A 7 8.22 -40.91 26.86
C LEU A 7 8.15 -39.38 26.68
N ASN A 8 9.05 -38.67 27.38
CA ASN A 8 9.59 -37.37 27.02
C ASN A 8 11.11 -37.54 26.98
N VAL A 9 11.74 -37.41 25.80
CA VAL A 9 13.19 -37.43 25.66
C VAL A 9 13.61 -36.13 24.98
N LEU A 10 14.24 -35.27 25.78
CA LEU A 10 15.15 -34.21 25.34
C LEU A 10 16.25 -34.81 24.46
N VAL A 11 16.54 -34.21 23.32
CA VAL A 11 17.82 -34.38 22.64
C VAL A 11 18.37 -32.99 22.32
N LEU A 12 19.40 -32.62 23.08
CA LEU A 12 20.41 -31.63 22.68
C LEU A 12 21.13 -32.14 21.43
N ALA A 13 21.26 -31.31 20.40
CA ALA A 13 22.22 -31.51 19.33
C ALA A 13 23.21 -30.33 19.29
N LEU A 14 24.45 -30.64 19.68
CA LEU A 14 25.64 -29.81 19.51
C LEU A 14 26.05 -29.76 18.04
N ALA A 15 26.30 -28.57 17.52
CA ALA A 15 26.96 -28.34 16.23
C ALA A 15 28.49 -28.52 16.32
N PRO A 16 29.17 -29.05 15.30
CA PRO A 16 30.60 -28.87 15.14
C PRO A 16 30.91 -27.78 14.11
N LEU A 17 31.73 -26.80 14.52
CA LEU A 17 32.48 -25.92 13.63
C LEU A 17 33.40 -26.75 12.73
N ALA A 18 33.32 -26.53 11.42
CA ALA A 18 34.36 -26.90 10.48
C ALA A 18 34.72 -25.66 9.64
N ALA A 19 35.87 -25.08 9.94
CA ALA A 19 36.52 -24.06 9.10
C ALA A 19 37.26 -24.78 7.95
N LEU A 20 36.96 -24.39 6.71
CA LEU A 20 37.77 -24.73 5.55
C LEU A 20 37.98 -23.46 4.71
N SER A 21 39.20 -22.96 4.77
CA SER A 21 39.77 -22.00 3.85
C SER A 21 40.08 -22.68 2.50
N GLY A 22 39.52 -22.16 1.41
CA GLY A 22 39.88 -22.55 0.04
C GLY A 22 39.80 -21.33 -0.88
N CYS A 23 40.94 -20.96 -1.46
CA CYS A 23 41.04 -19.89 -2.46
C CYS A 23 40.57 -20.36 -3.84
N GLY A 24 39.80 -19.49 -4.52
CA GLY A 24 39.94 -19.22 -5.96
C GLY A 24 39.03 -19.97 -6.91
N SER A 25 37.99 -19.28 -7.40
CA SER A 25 37.75 -19.03 -8.84
C SER A 25 36.49 -18.19 -9.00
N ASP A 26 36.56 -17.15 -9.82
CA ASP A 26 35.47 -16.23 -10.16
C ASP A 26 34.18 -16.98 -10.55
N GLY A 27 33.14 -16.72 -9.77
CA GLY A 27 31.76 -17.01 -10.08
C GLY A 27 30.97 -16.00 -9.26
N ALA A 28 30.49 -14.94 -9.93
CA ALA A 28 29.53 -14.04 -9.33
C ALA A 28 28.27 -14.85 -9.01
N THR A 29 28.19 -15.36 -7.78
CA THR A 29 26.91 -15.61 -7.14
C THR A 29 26.30 -14.24 -6.92
N SER A 30 25.42 -13.82 -7.84
CA SER A 30 24.41 -12.82 -7.55
C SER A 30 23.59 -13.39 -6.39
N THR A 31 23.89 -12.93 -5.18
CA THR A 31 22.94 -13.01 -4.08
C THR A 31 21.73 -12.20 -4.53
N THR A 32 20.70 -12.91 -4.97
CA THR A 32 19.33 -12.40 -5.17
C THR A 32 18.78 -12.02 -3.80
N GLY A 33 19.31 -10.94 -3.23
CA GLY A 33 18.63 -10.21 -2.17
C GLY A 33 17.48 -9.43 -2.81
N SER A 34 16.39 -9.25 -2.07
CA SER A 34 15.37 -8.29 -2.42
C SER A 34 16.00 -6.90 -2.58
N GLY A 35 15.42 -6.05 -3.43
CA GLY A 35 15.94 -4.70 -3.68
C GLY A 35 16.01 -3.80 -2.44
N PHE A 36 15.33 -4.17 -1.35
CA PHE A 36 14.96 -3.27 -0.26
C PHE A 36 15.69 -3.52 1.06
N GLU A 37 16.81 -4.23 1.02
CA GLU A 37 17.54 -4.69 2.20
C GLU A 37 17.97 -3.56 3.15
N GLU A 38 18.25 -2.41 2.57
CA GLU A 38 18.54 -1.18 3.29
C GLU A 38 17.37 -0.77 4.20
N LEU A 39 16.13 -0.75 3.68
CA LEU A 39 14.95 -0.37 4.45
C LEU A 39 14.69 -1.36 5.59
N TYR A 40 14.92 -2.66 5.36
CA TYR A 40 14.80 -3.67 6.41
C TYR A 40 15.82 -3.45 7.52
N ALA A 41 17.07 -3.14 7.17
CA ALA A 41 18.11 -2.80 8.13
C ALA A 41 17.80 -1.51 8.91
N GLN A 42 17.10 -0.55 8.30
CA GLN A 42 16.58 0.67 8.93
C GLN A 42 15.36 0.43 9.83
N GLY A 43 14.88 -0.81 9.94
CA GLY A 43 13.80 -1.20 10.84
C GLY A 43 12.42 -1.19 10.21
N LEU A 44 12.29 -1.15 8.88
CA LEU A 44 10.99 -1.26 8.22
C LEU A 44 10.26 -2.57 8.59
N SER A 45 11.02 -3.67 8.73
CA SER A 45 10.49 -5.00 9.05
C SER A 45 10.42 -5.30 10.55
N LYS A 46 10.52 -4.30 11.43
CA LYS A 46 10.67 -4.52 12.89
C LYS A 46 9.45 -5.16 13.57
N TYR A 47 8.28 -5.11 12.94
CA TYR A 47 7.04 -5.68 13.48
C TYR A 47 6.61 -7.00 12.84
N VAL A 48 7.42 -7.56 11.91
CA VAL A 48 7.08 -8.81 11.23
C VAL A 48 6.87 -9.93 12.26
N GLY A 49 5.70 -10.57 12.23
CA GLY A 49 5.31 -11.64 13.15
C GLY A 49 5.12 -11.18 14.60
N ALA A 50 4.99 -9.87 14.85
CA ALA A 50 4.81 -9.34 16.21
C ALA A 50 3.35 -9.41 16.69
N PHE A 51 2.39 -9.57 15.78
CA PHE A 51 0.97 -9.43 16.06
C PHE A 51 0.19 -10.65 15.56
N GLU A 52 -0.74 -11.13 16.39
CA GLU A 52 -1.66 -12.21 16.06
C GLU A 52 -3.10 -11.73 16.20
N PRO A 53 -4.04 -12.19 15.34
CA PRO A 53 -5.46 -11.96 15.56
C PRO A 53 -5.91 -12.43 16.93
N ALA A 54 -6.80 -11.68 17.57
CA ALA A 54 -7.27 -11.96 18.92
C ALA A 54 -8.14 -13.21 19.00
N ASN A 55 -8.79 -13.59 17.90
CA ASN A 55 -9.71 -14.72 17.82
C ASN A 55 -9.61 -15.38 16.43
N GLU A 56 -10.23 -16.56 16.31
CA GLU A 56 -10.51 -17.16 15.00
C GLU A 56 -11.29 -16.17 14.12
N PRO A 57 -10.99 -16.07 12.82
CA PRO A 57 -11.63 -15.10 11.95
C PRO A 57 -13.13 -15.37 11.82
N GLU A 58 -13.92 -14.30 11.81
CA GLU A 58 -15.34 -14.39 11.49
C GLU A 58 -15.52 -14.65 10.00
N VAL A 59 -16.38 -15.61 9.62
CA VAL A 59 -16.61 -15.94 8.21
C VAL A 59 -18.04 -15.58 7.81
N VAL A 60 -18.18 -14.64 6.87
CA VAL A 60 -19.46 -14.22 6.29
C VAL A 60 -19.34 -14.21 4.77
N GLU A 61 -20.20 -14.98 4.09
CA GLU A 61 -20.27 -15.02 2.62
C GLU A 61 -18.91 -15.27 1.93
N GLY A 62 -18.04 -16.07 2.56
CA GLY A 62 -16.71 -16.42 2.03
C GLY A 62 -15.60 -15.42 2.37
N VAL A 63 -15.93 -14.30 3.01
CA VAL A 63 -14.96 -13.34 3.56
C VAL A 63 -14.63 -13.74 4.99
N LYS A 64 -13.34 -13.85 5.30
CA LYS A 64 -12.80 -14.02 6.65
C LYS A 64 -12.32 -12.68 7.20
N THR A 65 -12.86 -12.24 8.33
CA THR A 65 -12.44 -11.02 9.03
C THR A 65 -11.59 -11.37 10.24
N HIS A 66 -10.31 -11.00 10.19
CA HIS A 66 -9.32 -11.16 11.25
C HIS A 66 -9.32 -9.90 12.12
N GLN A 67 -9.51 -10.07 13.43
CA GLN A 67 -9.66 -8.97 14.39
C GLN A 67 -8.44 -8.86 15.30
N PHE A 68 -7.89 -7.66 15.46
CA PHE A 68 -6.77 -7.38 16.38
C PHE A 68 -7.29 -6.64 17.61
N GLY A 69 -7.28 -7.32 18.74
CA GLY A 69 -7.89 -6.82 19.97
C GLY A 69 -7.26 -5.51 20.44
N VAL A 70 -8.11 -4.59 20.92
CA VAL A 70 -7.67 -3.31 21.48
C VAL A 70 -6.74 -3.55 22.68
N PRO A 71 -5.48 -3.07 22.64
CA PRO A 71 -4.55 -3.23 23.74
C PRO A 71 -5.08 -2.60 25.04
N ALA A 72 -4.96 -3.32 26.16
CA ALA A 72 -5.38 -2.81 27.47
C ALA A 72 -4.53 -1.62 27.93
N ASP A 73 -3.26 -1.61 27.51
CA ASP A 73 -2.33 -0.49 27.67
C ASP A 73 -1.85 -0.09 26.26
N PRO A 74 -2.28 1.07 25.73
CA PRO A 74 -1.86 1.50 24.40
C PRO A 74 -0.37 1.87 24.33
N GLU A 75 0.30 2.11 25.45
CA GLU A 75 1.74 2.42 25.50
C GLU A 75 2.63 1.17 25.64
N ALA A 76 2.05 -0.03 25.73
CA ALA A 76 2.81 -1.28 25.80
C ALA A 76 3.64 -1.50 24.53
N GLU A 77 4.75 -2.24 24.62
CA GLU A 77 5.59 -2.57 23.46
C GLU A 77 5.60 -4.10 23.20
N PRO A 78 5.33 -4.55 21.96
CA PRO A 78 4.89 -3.74 20.82
C PRO A 78 3.46 -3.19 21.01
N ARG A 79 3.20 -1.98 20.50
CA ARG A 79 1.95 -1.24 20.74
C ARG A 79 0.70 -1.92 20.18
N GLY A 80 0.83 -2.64 19.07
CA GLY A 80 -0.27 -3.37 18.46
C GLY A 80 -1.02 -2.57 17.41
N PRO A 81 -1.62 -3.25 16.41
CA PRO A 81 -2.53 -2.64 15.45
C PRO A 81 -3.70 -1.94 16.13
N LEU A 82 -4.07 -0.77 15.63
CA LEU A 82 -5.14 0.04 16.18
C LEU A 82 -5.59 1.09 15.17
N CYS A 83 -6.88 1.43 15.19
CA CYS A 83 -7.39 2.55 14.41
C CYS A 83 -7.15 3.89 15.11
N LEU A 84 -7.30 4.98 14.35
CA LEU A 84 -6.94 6.35 14.71
C LEU A 84 -7.51 6.78 16.07
N ARG A 85 -8.72 6.33 16.44
CA ARG A 85 -9.37 6.67 17.72
C ARG A 85 -9.42 5.55 18.74
N GLY A 86 -8.53 4.56 18.61
CA GLY A 86 -8.38 3.50 19.61
C GLY A 86 -9.39 2.36 19.46
N THR A 87 -10.09 2.32 18.34
CA THR A 87 -10.96 1.21 17.96
C THR A 87 -10.14 0.06 17.37
N GLU A 88 -10.72 -1.13 17.41
CA GLU A 88 -10.12 -2.37 16.91
C GLU A 88 -9.72 -2.25 15.43
N TYR A 89 -8.59 -2.84 15.08
CA TYR A 89 -8.16 -3.00 13.70
C TYR A 89 -8.61 -4.37 13.17
N THR A 90 -9.08 -4.41 11.93
CA THR A 90 -9.47 -5.64 11.25
C THR A 90 -8.79 -5.77 9.89
N VAL A 91 -8.69 -6.99 9.40
CA VAL A 91 -8.15 -7.35 8.07
C VAL A 91 -9.08 -8.37 7.45
N ASP A 92 -9.43 -8.19 6.19
CA ASP A 92 -10.32 -9.11 5.49
C ASP A 92 -9.54 -9.93 4.48
N THR A 93 -9.84 -11.23 4.42
CA THR A 93 -9.32 -12.14 3.38
C THR A 93 -10.46 -12.86 2.68
N ARG A 94 -10.34 -13.08 1.37
CA ARG A 94 -11.29 -13.88 0.58
C ARG A 94 -10.50 -14.82 -0.32
N GLU A 95 -10.79 -16.11 -0.24
CA GLU A 95 -10.17 -17.13 -1.10
C GLU A 95 -10.80 -17.08 -2.50
N GLY A 96 -9.96 -17.08 -3.52
CA GLY A 96 -10.32 -17.09 -4.92
C GLY A 96 -10.32 -18.50 -5.53
N GLY A 97 -10.34 -18.56 -6.86
CA GLY A 97 -10.20 -19.79 -7.64
C GLY A 97 -8.81 -19.99 -8.26
N SER A 98 -7.92 -19.01 -8.13
CA SER A 98 -6.57 -19.00 -8.71
C SER A 98 -5.48 -18.93 -7.63
N GLU A 99 -4.22 -19.12 -8.01
CA GLU A 99 -3.05 -18.95 -7.12
C GLU A 99 -2.51 -17.51 -7.16
N ALA A 100 -3.30 -16.53 -7.58
CA ALA A 100 -2.86 -15.14 -7.67
C ALA A 100 -3.52 -14.30 -6.56
N LEU A 101 -2.79 -13.30 -6.05
CA LEU A 101 -3.19 -12.54 -4.88
C LEU A 101 -3.36 -11.05 -5.20
N VAL A 102 -4.51 -10.49 -4.84
CA VAL A 102 -4.73 -9.04 -4.75
C VAL A 102 -4.45 -8.61 -3.31
N ILE A 103 -3.50 -7.70 -3.14
CA ILE A 103 -3.30 -6.97 -1.88
C ILE A 103 -3.89 -5.56 -2.10
N PHE A 104 -5.05 -5.29 -1.51
CA PHE A 104 -5.78 -4.04 -1.71
C PHE A 104 -5.71 -3.15 -0.47
N LEU A 105 -5.14 -1.95 -0.62
CA LEU A 105 -5.07 -0.94 0.43
C LEU A 105 -6.22 0.06 0.26
N GLN A 106 -7.11 0.13 1.25
CA GLN A 106 -8.23 1.06 1.25
C GLN A 106 -7.73 2.53 1.23
N GLY A 107 -8.46 3.39 0.55
CA GLY A 107 -8.33 4.85 0.71
C GLY A 107 -8.98 5.38 1.98
N GLY A 108 -9.09 6.70 2.08
CA GLY A 108 -9.80 7.32 3.20
C GLY A 108 -9.04 8.46 3.88
N GLY A 109 -8.22 9.22 3.14
CA GLY A 109 -7.66 10.48 3.58
C GLY A 109 -6.41 10.42 4.46
N ALA A 110 -6.16 11.44 5.27
CA ALA A 110 -4.94 11.57 6.08
C ALA A 110 -5.10 12.60 7.22
N CYS A 111 -4.23 12.49 8.22
CA CYS A 111 -4.19 13.39 9.38
C CYS A 111 -2.74 13.75 9.77
N TRP A 112 -2.55 15.01 10.14
CA TRP A 112 -1.34 15.55 10.75
C TRP A 112 -1.71 16.69 11.73
N GLU A 113 -0.71 17.38 12.29
CA GLU A 113 -0.87 18.22 13.49
C GLU A 113 -1.98 19.29 13.39
N ASP A 114 -2.17 19.90 12.22
CA ASP A 114 -3.11 21.01 12.01
C ASP A 114 -4.28 20.67 11.07
N PHE A 115 -4.35 19.43 10.58
CA PHE A 115 -5.40 18.98 9.65
C PHE A 115 -5.69 17.50 9.82
N CYS A 116 -6.97 17.13 9.84
CA CYS A 116 -7.38 15.74 9.85
C CYS A 116 -8.66 15.57 9.03
N ALA A 117 -8.58 14.75 7.99
CA ALA A 117 -9.73 14.27 7.23
C ALA A 117 -9.42 12.83 6.84
N ALA A 118 -9.68 11.91 7.75
CA ALA A 118 -9.45 10.49 7.55
C ALA A 118 -10.56 9.61 8.12
N PHE A 119 -10.68 8.39 7.62
CA PHE A 119 -11.44 7.34 8.28
C PHE A 119 -10.81 7.00 9.63
N GLU A 120 -11.66 6.83 10.64
CA GLU A 120 -11.25 6.58 12.02
C GLU A 120 -11.51 5.12 12.47
N GLU A 121 -12.18 4.32 11.63
CA GLU A 121 -12.58 2.94 11.89
C GLU A 121 -12.37 2.08 10.64
N THR A 122 -12.22 0.77 10.82
CA THR A 122 -12.13 -0.19 9.71
C THR A 122 -13.45 -0.28 8.95
N THR A 123 -13.36 -0.32 7.62
CA THR A 123 -14.49 -0.66 6.75
C THR A 123 -14.32 -2.09 6.24
N PRO A 124 -15.39 -2.90 6.16
CA PRO A 124 -15.30 -4.24 5.56
C PRO A 124 -14.94 -4.20 4.07
N LEU A 125 -14.38 -5.29 3.56
CA LEU A 125 -14.14 -5.56 2.15
C LEU A 125 -15.42 -5.26 1.32
N PRO A 126 -15.40 -4.24 0.44
CA PRO A 126 -16.57 -3.91 -0.37
C PRO A 126 -16.74 -4.91 -1.51
N SER A 127 -18.01 -5.19 -1.86
CA SER A 127 -18.36 -5.87 -3.12
C SER A 127 -18.60 -4.80 -4.20
N SER A 128 -17.52 -4.16 -4.66
CA SER A 128 -17.60 -3.14 -5.72
C SER A 128 -16.32 -3.07 -6.55
N GLY A 129 -16.48 -2.68 -7.83
CA GLY A 129 -15.35 -2.51 -8.75
C GLY A 129 -14.51 -3.78 -8.86
N ILE A 130 -13.18 -3.65 -8.81
CA ILE A 130 -12.29 -4.83 -8.90
C ILE A 130 -12.35 -5.77 -7.69
N LEU A 131 -13.03 -5.37 -6.61
CA LEU A 131 -13.23 -6.21 -5.44
C LEU A 131 -14.56 -6.98 -5.49
N ASP A 132 -15.43 -6.68 -6.46
CA ASP A 132 -16.64 -7.46 -6.74
C ASP A 132 -16.28 -8.71 -7.56
N PRO A 133 -16.40 -9.93 -6.99
CA PRO A 133 -16.11 -11.16 -7.72
C PRO A 133 -17.21 -11.51 -8.74
N ASP A 134 -18.40 -10.92 -8.63
CA ASP A 134 -19.53 -11.15 -9.54
C ASP A 134 -19.51 -10.21 -10.75
N LEU A 135 -18.62 -9.20 -10.75
CA LEU A 135 -18.40 -8.33 -11.89
C LEU A 135 -17.78 -9.12 -13.04
N ALA A 136 -18.59 -9.44 -14.06
CA ALA A 136 -18.20 -10.32 -15.16
C ALA A 136 -16.94 -9.89 -15.94
N SER A 137 -16.60 -8.60 -15.91
CA SER A 137 -15.43 -8.03 -16.59
C SER A 137 -14.22 -7.84 -15.67
N ASN A 138 -14.30 -8.24 -14.39
CA ASN A 138 -13.23 -8.07 -13.43
C ASN A 138 -12.07 -9.04 -13.72
N PRO A 139 -10.87 -8.55 -14.09
CA PRO A 139 -9.73 -9.40 -14.46
C PRO A 139 -9.12 -10.15 -13.26
N VAL A 140 -9.52 -9.81 -12.03
CA VAL A 140 -9.05 -10.44 -10.79
C VAL A 140 -10.20 -11.09 -10.00
N ALA A 141 -11.34 -11.36 -10.65
CA ALA A 141 -12.53 -11.92 -9.99
C ALA A 141 -12.25 -13.23 -9.23
N ASP A 142 -11.35 -14.06 -9.74
CA ASP A 142 -10.97 -15.36 -9.17
C ASP A 142 -9.64 -15.33 -8.40
N TRP A 143 -9.09 -14.15 -8.10
CA TRP A 143 -7.87 -14.02 -7.30
C TRP A 143 -8.20 -14.10 -5.82
N ASP A 144 -7.24 -14.60 -5.03
CA ASP A 144 -7.25 -14.40 -3.59
C ASP A 144 -7.21 -12.91 -3.29
N VAL A 145 -7.87 -12.48 -2.22
CA VAL A 145 -7.90 -11.08 -1.79
C VAL A 145 -7.41 -10.98 -0.36
N LEU A 146 -6.39 -10.17 -0.14
CA LEU A 146 -6.02 -9.57 1.13
C LEU A 146 -6.42 -8.09 1.09
N TYR A 147 -7.44 -7.73 1.86
CA TYR A 147 -7.93 -6.37 1.96
C TYR A 147 -7.49 -5.74 3.28
N LEU A 148 -6.84 -4.58 3.16
CA LEU A 148 -6.34 -3.79 4.28
C LEU A 148 -7.24 -2.56 4.43
N PRO A 149 -8.15 -2.55 5.42
CA PRO A 149 -8.86 -1.34 5.81
C PRO A 149 -7.86 -0.25 6.23
N TYR A 150 -8.19 0.99 5.90
CA TYR A 150 -7.43 2.16 6.29
C TYR A 150 -8.20 2.94 7.35
N CYS A 151 -7.60 3.07 8.52
CA CYS A 151 -8.24 3.73 9.65
C CYS A 151 -7.28 4.47 10.58
N ASP A 152 -5.99 4.57 10.26
CA ASP A 152 -4.97 5.17 11.15
C ASP A 152 -4.59 6.61 10.79
N GLY A 153 -5.01 7.10 9.61
CA GLY A 153 -4.79 8.48 9.19
C GLY A 153 -3.34 8.83 8.79
N SER A 154 -2.44 7.86 8.63
CA SER A 154 -1.03 8.09 8.25
C SER A 154 -0.58 7.34 7.00
N LEU A 155 -1.50 7.06 6.07
CA LEU A 155 -1.21 6.43 4.78
C LEU A 155 -0.45 5.10 4.89
N PHE A 156 -0.81 4.27 5.89
CA PHE A 156 -0.12 3.01 6.21
C PHE A 156 1.36 3.16 6.62
N ALA A 157 1.86 4.38 6.83
CA ALA A 157 3.28 4.64 7.05
C ALA A 157 3.62 4.96 8.52
N GLY A 158 2.65 5.47 9.29
CA GLY A 158 2.93 6.02 10.60
C GLY A 158 3.24 5.00 11.68
N ASP A 159 4.05 5.44 12.62
CA ASP A 159 4.41 4.72 13.83
C ASP A 159 4.54 5.69 15.01
N VAL A 160 3.46 6.44 15.27
CA VAL A 160 3.40 7.47 16.32
C VAL A 160 1.99 7.57 16.92
N ASP A 161 1.91 7.77 18.23
CA ASP A 161 0.66 8.19 18.88
C ASP A 161 0.79 9.65 19.32
N ARG A 162 -0.16 10.49 18.91
CA ARG A 162 -0.14 11.94 19.22
C ARG A 162 -1.54 12.52 19.23
N VAL A 163 -1.71 13.66 19.90
CA VAL A 163 -2.98 14.41 19.81
C VAL A 163 -3.16 14.92 18.39
N LEU A 164 -4.34 14.68 17.82
CA LEU A 164 -4.72 15.13 16.48
C LEU A 164 -6.08 15.83 16.52
N PRO A 165 -6.32 16.79 15.61
CA PRO A 165 -7.65 17.33 15.38
C PRO A 165 -8.65 16.22 15.10
N THR A 166 -9.91 16.44 15.46
CA THR A 166 -11.01 15.54 15.06
C THR A 166 -11.13 15.53 13.54
N SER A 167 -11.34 14.34 12.97
CA SER A 167 -11.48 14.20 11.53
C SER A 167 -12.64 15.04 11.01
N ALA A 168 -12.42 15.79 9.94
CA ALA A 168 -13.46 16.55 9.24
C ALA A 168 -14.54 15.64 8.61
N LEU A 169 -14.33 14.33 8.62
CA LEU A 169 -15.29 13.32 8.15
C LEU A 169 -16.24 12.85 9.27
N VAL A 170 -16.03 13.27 10.52
CA VAL A 170 -16.81 12.87 11.70
C VAL A 170 -17.56 14.08 12.27
N GLU A 171 -18.83 13.89 12.63
CA GLU A 171 -19.65 14.92 13.25
C GLU A 171 -19.62 14.86 14.79
N GLY A 172 -19.34 16.00 15.43
CA GLY A 172 -19.35 16.13 16.88
C GLY A 172 -18.05 15.68 17.57
N GLY A 173 -18.07 15.58 18.90
CA GLY A 173 -16.89 15.21 19.70
C GLY A 173 -16.01 16.40 20.13
N PRO A 174 -14.87 16.13 20.80
CA PRO A 174 -13.88 17.16 21.14
C PRO A 174 -13.23 17.71 19.87
N THR A 175 -12.54 18.85 19.95
CA THR A 175 -11.82 19.42 18.80
C THR A 175 -10.54 18.64 18.45
N GLU A 176 -9.96 17.97 19.43
CA GLU A 176 -8.78 17.14 19.31
C GLU A 176 -8.87 15.97 20.29
N SER A 177 -8.23 14.86 19.96
CA SER A 177 -8.11 13.70 20.85
C SER A 177 -6.86 12.90 20.51
N MET A 178 -6.51 11.92 21.35
CA MET A 178 -5.40 11.02 21.04
C MET A 178 -5.66 10.33 19.69
N GLY A 179 -4.65 10.39 18.83
CA GLY A 179 -4.61 9.78 17.53
C GLY A 179 -3.54 8.69 17.50
N TYR A 180 -3.97 7.47 17.22
CA TYR A 180 -3.07 6.31 17.10
C TYR A 180 -2.70 6.09 15.64
N GLN A 181 -1.64 6.77 15.18
CA GLN A 181 -1.14 6.66 13.80
C GLN A 181 -0.17 5.49 13.71
N ARG A 182 -0.74 4.28 13.64
CA ARG A 182 -0.02 3.00 13.68
C ARG A 182 -0.01 2.28 12.34
N GLY A 183 -0.03 3.03 11.24
CA GLY A 183 -0.07 2.52 9.88
C GLY A 183 0.94 1.39 9.61
N LEU A 184 2.19 1.54 10.06
CA LEU A 184 3.21 0.50 9.85
C LEU A 184 2.89 -0.81 10.59
N GLN A 185 2.33 -0.72 11.79
CA GLN A 185 1.92 -1.89 12.58
C GLN A 185 0.69 -2.56 11.98
N ASN A 186 -0.31 -1.77 11.57
CA ASN A 186 -1.51 -2.25 10.88
C ASN A 186 -1.15 -2.96 9.57
N LEU A 187 -0.30 -2.33 8.75
CA LEU A 187 0.19 -2.88 7.50
C LEU A 187 0.95 -4.19 7.72
N THR A 188 1.87 -4.23 8.67
CA THR A 188 2.67 -5.45 8.94
C THR A 188 1.78 -6.59 9.44
N ALA A 189 0.86 -6.31 10.37
CA ALA A 189 -0.08 -7.31 10.87
C ALA A 189 -0.99 -7.88 9.77
N ALA A 190 -1.43 -7.04 8.84
CA ALA A 190 -2.22 -7.50 7.70
C ALA A 190 -1.41 -8.36 6.72
N LEU A 191 -0.13 -8.03 6.49
CA LEU A 191 0.76 -8.85 5.66
C LEU A 191 1.11 -10.18 6.33
N ASP A 192 1.22 -10.23 7.67
CA ASP A 192 1.35 -11.49 8.42
C ASP A 192 0.12 -12.40 8.21
N VAL A 193 -1.09 -11.83 8.29
CA VAL A 193 -2.33 -12.54 7.94
C VAL A 193 -2.31 -13.01 6.48
N GLY A 194 -1.89 -12.13 5.56
CA GLY A 194 -1.73 -12.43 4.14
C GLY A 194 -0.83 -13.63 3.89
N LEU A 195 0.36 -13.66 4.50
CA LEU A 195 1.31 -14.77 4.36
C LEU A 195 0.73 -16.08 4.94
N ALA A 196 -0.01 -16.00 6.05
CA ALA A 196 -0.61 -17.17 6.68
C ALA A 196 -1.70 -17.81 5.81
N GLU A 197 -2.55 -16.98 5.18
CA GLU A 197 -3.64 -17.44 4.32
C GLU A 197 -3.15 -17.80 2.90
N PHE A 198 -2.24 -17.01 2.34
CA PHE A 198 -1.80 -17.10 0.95
C PHE A 198 -0.25 -17.17 0.86
N PRO A 199 0.38 -18.27 1.29
CA PRO A 199 1.84 -18.31 1.47
C PRO A 199 2.65 -18.36 0.17
N ASN A 200 2.06 -18.77 -0.96
CA ASN A 200 2.79 -18.99 -2.21
C ASN A 200 2.01 -18.48 -3.44
N PRO A 201 1.68 -17.19 -3.52
CA PRO A 201 1.00 -16.65 -4.68
C PRO A 201 1.94 -16.71 -5.90
N SER A 202 1.39 -17.13 -7.04
CA SER A 202 2.04 -17.18 -8.35
C SER A 202 2.34 -15.78 -8.91
N ARG A 203 1.54 -14.78 -8.50
CA ARG A 203 1.69 -13.35 -8.83
C ARG A 203 0.91 -12.51 -7.81
N ILE A 204 1.35 -11.28 -7.59
CA ILE A 204 0.68 -10.32 -6.70
C ILE A 204 0.26 -9.08 -7.50
N LEU A 205 -0.97 -8.63 -7.30
CA LEU A 205 -1.42 -7.27 -7.61
C LEU A 205 -1.44 -6.48 -6.29
N LEU A 206 -0.44 -5.63 -6.07
CA LEU A 206 -0.44 -4.66 -4.99
C LEU A 206 -1.14 -3.39 -5.48
N THR A 207 -2.32 -3.09 -4.93
CA THR A 207 -3.14 -1.99 -5.42
C THR A 207 -3.76 -1.23 -4.27
N GLY A 208 -4.15 0.01 -4.54
CA GLY A 208 -4.85 0.83 -3.58
C GLY A 208 -5.41 2.07 -4.24
N VAL A 209 -6.30 2.74 -3.53
CA VAL A 209 -6.96 3.97 -3.99
C VAL A 209 -6.66 5.12 -3.02
N SER A 210 -6.48 6.34 -3.53
CA SER A 210 -6.34 7.54 -2.67
C SER A 210 -5.21 7.36 -1.64
N GLY A 211 -5.52 7.48 -0.34
CA GLY A 211 -4.54 7.23 0.72
C GLY A 211 -3.90 5.83 0.70
N GLY A 212 -4.66 4.81 0.29
CA GLY A 212 -4.14 3.45 0.08
C GLY A 212 -3.22 3.34 -1.14
N ALA A 213 -3.46 4.16 -2.18
CA ALA A 213 -2.54 4.25 -3.31
C ALA A 213 -1.19 4.83 -2.85
N PHE A 214 -1.16 5.90 -2.05
CA PHE A 214 0.09 6.33 -1.41
C PHE A 214 0.69 5.24 -0.51
N GLY A 215 -0.16 4.49 0.20
CA GLY A 215 0.23 3.33 0.99
C GLY A 215 0.93 2.23 0.18
N THR A 216 0.66 2.07 -1.12
CA THR A 216 1.37 1.09 -1.96
C THR A 216 2.87 1.38 -2.05
N ILE A 217 3.28 2.66 -1.98
CA ILE A 217 4.69 3.07 -1.97
C ILE A 217 5.36 2.57 -0.68
N ALA A 218 4.68 2.68 0.46
CA ALA A 218 5.18 2.19 1.74
C ALA A 218 5.12 0.66 1.85
N ALA A 219 4.09 0.04 1.27
CA ALA A 219 3.85 -1.39 1.36
C ALA A 219 4.74 -2.23 0.43
N LEU A 220 5.13 -1.73 -0.74
CA LEU A 220 5.89 -2.49 -1.73
C LEU A 220 7.14 -3.17 -1.14
N PRO A 221 8.02 -2.48 -0.38
CA PRO A 221 9.16 -3.14 0.24
C PRO A 221 8.78 -4.24 1.23
N LEU A 222 7.70 -4.07 2.00
CA LEU A 222 7.23 -5.13 2.91
C LEU A 222 6.61 -6.29 2.14
N VAL A 223 5.79 -6.05 1.11
CA VAL A 223 5.26 -7.13 0.25
C VAL A 223 6.40 -7.94 -0.36
N ARG A 224 7.45 -7.28 -0.85
CA ARG A 224 8.66 -7.97 -1.33
C ARG A 224 9.37 -8.76 -0.22
N PHE A 225 9.37 -8.29 1.03
CA PHE A 225 9.93 -9.04 2.17
C PHE A 225 9.19 -10.37 2.39
N TYR A 226 7.85 -10.34 2.37
CA TYR A 226 7.02 -11.52 2.55
C TYR A 226 7.05 -12.46 1.34
N TYR A 227 7.16 -11.90 0.13
CA TYR A 227 7.12 -12.63 -1.14
C TYR A 227 8.36 -12.31 -2.00
N PRO A 228 9.56 -12.80 -1.61
CA PRO A 228 10.84 -12.37 -2.20
C PRO A 228 10.94 -12.63 -3.70
N GLU A 229 10.39 -13.74 -4.18
CA GLU A 229 10.54 -14.18 -5.58
C GLU A 229 9.30 -13.91 -6.45
N THR A 230 8.16 -13.53 -5.86
CA THR A 230 6.90 -13.39 -6.59
C THR A 230 6.88 -12.09 -7.39
N ALA A 231 6.50 -12.15 -8.67
CA ALA A 231 6.33 -10.94 -9.47
C ALA A 231 5.20 -10.06 -8.92
N ILE A 232 5.45 -8.76 -8.79
CA ILE A 232 4.49 -7.78 -8.24
C ILE A 232 4.05 -6.83 -9.35
N LEU A 233 2.74 -6.68 -9.52
CA LEU A 233 2.12 -5.63 -10.31
C LEU A 233 1.63 -4.57 -9.33
N VAL A 234 2.13 -3.35 -9.41
CA VAL A 234 1.63 -2.23 -8.60
C VAL A 234 0.62 -1.43 -9.41
N PHE A 235 -0.64 -1.37 -8.98
CA PHE A 235 -1.64 -0.48 -9.59
C PHE A 235 -2.01 0.63 -8.61
N ASN A 236 -1.49 1.83 -8.86
CA ASN A 236 -1.63 2.97 -7.97
C ASN A 236 -2.70 3.93 -8.52
N ASP A 237 -3.83 4.04 -7.83
CA ASP A 237 -5.00 4.83 -8.24
C ASP A 237 -5.16 6.09 -7.38
N SER A 238 -4.74 7.25 -7.91
CA SER A 238 -4.72 8.57 -7.26
C SER A 238 -3.75 8.69 -6.05
N GLY A 239 -2.58 8.05 -6.07
CA GLY A 239 -1.55 8.15 -5.02
C GLY A 239 -0.11 8.11 -5.51
N VAL A 240 0.15 8.74 -6.67
CA VAL A 240 1.37 8.58 -7.48
C VAL A 240 2.61 9.30 -6.93
N GLY A 241 2.64 9.65 -5.64
CA GLY A 241 3.78 10.29 -4.98
C GLY A 241 3.95 11.79 -5.26
N VAL A 242 3.03 12.44 -5.99
CA VAL A 242 3.05 13.89 -6.23
C VAL A 242 2.46 14.63 -5.03
N ALA A 243 3.14 15.70 -4.62
CA ALA A 243 2.78 16.54 -3.47
C ALA A 243 3.03 18.02 -3.76
N LYS A 244 3.91 18.72 -3.01
CA LYS A 244 4.10 20.18 -3.11
C LYS A 244 5.48 20.53 -3.65
N GLU A 245 5.56 20.81 -4.94
CA GLU A 245 6.80 21.23 -5.61
C GLU A 245 7.42 22.43 -4.87
N GLY A 246 8.73 22.35 -4.61
CA GLY A 246 9.48 23.40 -3.92
C GLY A 246 9.14 23.59 -2.44
N ASN A 247 8.33 22.70 -1.84
CA ASN A 247 8.04 22.65 -0.41
C ASN A 247 8.33 21.25 0.16
N PRO A 248 9.63 20.88 0.30
CA PRO A 248 10.02 19.59 0.84
C PRO A 248 9.62 19.40 2.31
N ASP A 249 9.43 20.49 3.07
CA ASP A 249 9.03 20.41 4.49
C ASP A 249 7.67 19.74 4.67
N PHE A 250 6.76 19.86 3.69
CA PHE A 250 5.50 19.13 3.74
C PHE A 250 5.74 17.62 3.79
N ILE A 251 6.59 17.06 2.92
CA ILE A 251 6.89 15.63 3.00
C ILE A 251 7.79 15.32 4.20
N ASN A 252 8.90 16.03 4.35
CA ASN A 252 9.95 15.68 5.31
C ASN A 252 9.51 15.88 6.75
N GLU A 253 8.91 17.02 7.06
CA GLU A 253 8.56 17.38 8.44
C GLU A 253 7.13 16.96 8.77
N THR A 254 6.15 17.26 7.90
CA THR A 254 4.73 16.97 8.20
C THR A 254 4.41 15.48 8.10
N LEU A 255 4.88 14.80 7.06
CA LEU A 255 4.58 13.39 6.83
C LEU A 255 5.64 12.47 7.43
N ILE A 256 6.89 12.52 6.95
CA ILE A 256 7.93 11.56 7.34
C ILE A 256 8.30 11.71 8.82
N ALA A 257 8.75 12.89 9.26
CA ALA A 257 9.09 13.11 10.66
C ALA A 257 7.83 13.09 11.54
N GLY A 258 6.76 13.76 11.10
CA GLY A 258 5.49 13.85 11.83
C GLY A 258 4.81 12.52 12.08
N TRP A 259 4.95 11.53 11.19
CA TRP A 259 4.43 10.18 11.37
C TRP A 259 5.46 9.19 11.91
N ASN A 260 6.70 9.62 12.22
CA ASN A 260 7.80 8.73 12.59
C ASN A 260 8.06 7.63 11.53
N ALA A 261 8.04 8.03 10.26
CA ALA A 261 8.07 7.17 9.08
C ALA A 261 9.44 7.14 8.38
N SER A 262 10.53 7.57 9.04
CA SER A 262 11.86 7.64 8.44
C SER A 262 12.40 6.29 7.96
N SER A 263 11.95 5.18 8.55
CA SER A 263 12.32 3.82 8.10
C SER A 263 11.87 3.48 6.68
N LEU A 264 10.99 4.28 6.08
CA LEU A 264 10.51 4.14 4.70
C LEU A 264 11.35 4.90 3.67
N VAL A 265 12.24 5.78 4.11
CA VAL A 265 13.12 6.56 3.22
C VAL A 265 14.54 5.98 3.32
N PRO A 266 15.12 5.48 2.23
CA PRO A 266 16.46 4.89 2.27
C PRO A 266 17.51 5.96 2.53
N GLU A 267 18.46 5.71 3.44
CA GLU A 267 19.60 6.58 3.74
C GLU A 267 20.46 6.86 2.49
N SER A 268 20.50 5.92 1.54
CA SER A 268 21.16 6.01 0.24
C SER A 268 20.50 7.00 -0.71
N CYS A 269 19.28 7.45 -0.40
CA CYS A 269 18.50 8.37 -1.21
C CYS A 269 18.13 9.65 -0.44
N PRO A 270 19.11 10.50 -0.09
CA PRO A 270 18.84 11.78 0.59
C PRO A 270 17.97 12.73 -0.25
N ASP A 271 17.88 12.49 -1.55
CA ASP A 271 17.10 13.28 -2.51
C ASP A 271 15.71 12.69 -2.82
N CYS A 272 15.31 11.57 -2.21
CA CYS A 272 14.03 10.89 -2.47
C CYS A 272 12.79 11.76 -2.23
N THR A 273 12.93 12.81 -1.42
CA THR A 273 11.85 13.72 -1.04
C THR A 273 12.22 15.20 -1.19
N SER A 274 13.45 15.51 -1.66
CA SER A 274 14.00 16.87 -1.61
C SER A 274 13.35 17.86 -2.59
N ASN A 275 12.65 17.38 -3.61
CA ASN A 275 11.84 18.21 -4.51
C ASN A 275 10.43 18.50 -3.96
N GLY A 276 10.06 17.94 -2.80
CA GLY A 276 8.70 18.05 -2.26
C GLY A 276 7.72 17.04 -2.86
N HIS A 277 8.23 15.98 -3.45
CA HIS A 277 7.49 14.84 -3.99
C HIS A 277 8.10 13.52 -3.49
N ALA A 278 7.35 12.43 -3.49
CA ALA A 278 7.82 11.07 -3.20
C ALA A 278 8.11 10.27 -4.49
N THR A 279 8.02 10.90 -5.66
CA THR A 279 8.29 10.27 -6.97
C THR A 279 9.71 9.76 -7.11
N ARG A 280 10.69 10.42 -6.50
CA ARG A 280 12.09 9.93 -6.47
C ARG A 280 12.26 8.70 -5.58
N LEU A 281 11.41 8.51 -4.58
CA LEU A 281 11.34 7.26 -3.83
C LEU A 281 10.81 6.12 -4.70
N ILE A 282 9.79 6.37 -5.53
CA ILE A 282 9.29 5.38 -6.51
C ILE A 282 10.39 4.99 -7.50
N GLU A 283 11.17 5.94 -8.01
CA GLU A 283 12.29 5.66 -8.91
C GLU A 283 13.41 4.88 -8.22
N TRP A 284 13.72 5.19 -6.96
CA TRP A 284 14.65 4.39 -6.18
C TRP A 284 14.11 2.96 -6.04
N GLN A 285 12.81 2.78 -5.81
CA GLN A 285 12.20 1.45 -5.73
C GLN A 285 12.32 0.71 -7.05
N LEU A 286 11.99 1.36 -8.18
CA LEU A 286 12.14 0.80 -9.51
C LEU A 286 13.59 0.41 -9.80
N ALA A 287 14.57 1.22 -9.39
CA ALA A 287 15.99 0.88 -9.56
C ALA A 287 16.46 -0.26 -8.65
N ALA A 288 15.83 -0.44 -7.49
CA ALA A 288 16.21 -1.42 -6.48
C ALA A 288 15.65 -2.82 -6.78
N ASP A 289 14.43 -2.91 -7.30
CA ASP A 289 13.75 -4.17 -7.60
C ASP A 289 13.29 -4.20 -9.07
N ASP A 290 13.88 -5.10 -9.85
CA ASP A 290 13.54 -5.32 -11.26
C ASP A 290 12.34 -6.26 -11.46
N ASN A 291 11.84 -6.90 -10.39
CA ASN A 291 10.75 -7.88 -10.43
C ASN A 291 9.38 -7.28 -10.06
N PHE A 292 9.18 -6.00 -10.40
CA PHE A 292 7.86 -5.37 -10.36
C PHE A 292 7.66 -4.34 -11.48
N THR A 293 6.39 -4.12 -11.81
CA THR A 293 5.93 -3.05 -12.69
C THR A 293 4.94 -2.16 -11.95
N MET A 294 4.79 -0.91 -12.39
CA MET A 294 3.92 0.07 -11.75
C MET A 294 3.06 0.85 -12.76
N SER A 295 1.76 0.79 -12.54
CA SER A 295 0.76 1.64 -13.17
C SER A 295 0.47 2.83 -12.28
N ALA A 296 0.65 4.04 -12.81
CA ALA A 296 0.37 5.29 -12.13
C ALA A 296 -0.87 5.95 -12.73
N LEU A 297 -2.01 5.77 -12.09
CA LEU A 297 -3.27 6.38 -12.47
C LEU A 297 -3.53 7.62 -11.61
N SER A 298 -3.83 8.74 -12.24
CA SER A 298 -4.32 9.94 -11.55
C SER A 298 -5.05 10.84 -12.53
N PHE A 299 -6.19 11.38 -12.14
CA PHE A 299 -6.80 12.48 -12.90
C PHE A 299 -5.89 13.71 -12.85
N SER A 300 -5.83 14.43 -13.97
CA SER A 300 -4.90 15.55 -14.15
C SER A 300 -5.06 16.66 -13.12
N ALA A 301 -6.30 16.91 -12.70
CA ALA A 301 -6.70 17.98 -11.80
C ALA A 301 -7.44 17.43 -10.57
N ASP A 302 -7.10 16.21 -10.12
CA ASP A 302 -7.71 15.51 -8.98
C ASP A 302 -8.00 16.47 -7.83
N ALA A 303 -9.28 16.74 -7.61
CA ALA A 303 -9.71 17.81 -6.70
C ALA A 303 -9.50 17.43 -5.23
N VAL A 304 -9.53 16.14 -4.90
CA VAL A 304 -9.31 15.67 -3.54
C VAL A 304 -7.85 15.86 -3.17
N ILE A 305 -6.94 15.40 -4.03
CA ILE A 305 -5.50 15.55 -3.76
C ILE A 305 -5.09 17.03 -3.81
N SER A 306 -5.44 17.74 -4.89
CA SER A 306 -4.99 19.12 -5.09
C SER A 306 -5.59 20.11 -4.09
N PHE A 307 -6.92 20.16 -3.93
CA PHE A 307 -7.57 21.16 -3.08
C PHE A 307 -7.60 20.77 -1.61
N THR A 308 -7.94 19.53 -1.29
CA THR A 308 -8.18 19.13 0.11
C THR A 308 -6.88 18.88 0.86
N PHE A 309 -6.00 18.03 0.33
CA PHE A 309 -4.80 17.61 1.07
C PHE A 309 -3.59 18.50 0.78
N LEU A 310 -3.39 18.90 -0.48
CA LEU A 310 -2.24 19.73 -0.85
C LEU A 310 -2.57 21.23 -0.76
N MET A 311 -3.83 21.64 -0.80
CA MET A 311 -4.21 23.07 -0.79
C MET A 311 -3.51 23.88 -1.89
N VAL A 312 -3.39 23.29 -3.09
CA VAL A 312 -2.81 23.90 -4.28
C VAL A 312 -3.87 24.03 -5.37
N THR A 313 -3.60 24.85 -6.38
CA THR A 313 -4.50 24.95 -7.53
C THR A 313 -4.44 23.67 -8.36
N PRO A 314 -5.54 23.25 -9.00
CA PRO A 314 -5.52 22.08 -9.87
C PRO A 314 -4.53 22.23 -11.02
N ALA A 315 -4.37 23.45 -11.56
CA ALA A 315 -3.38 23.73 -12.59
C ALA A 315 -1.93 23.48 -12.13
N ASN A 316 -1.60 23.83 -10.88
CA ASN A 316 -0.28 23.52 -10.32
C ASN A 316 -0.13 22.01 -10.16
N PHE A 317 -1.13 21.33 -9.59
CA PHE A 317 -1.09 19.88 -9.43
C PHE A 317 -0.95 19.16 -10.78
N THR A 318 -1.71 19.55 -11.81
CA THR A 318 -1.57 19.03 -13.18
C THR A 318 -0.14 19.18 -13.68
N SER A 319 0.44 20.37 -13.55
CA SER A 319 1.81 20.62 -14.00
C SER A 319 2.83 19.74 -13.30
N TRP A 320 2.70 19.54 -11.97
CA TRP A 320 3.63 18.72 -11.19
C TRP A 320 3.44 17.24 -11.46
N LEU A 321 2.19 16.79 -11.58
CA LEU A 321 1.83 15.42 -11.92
C LEU A 321 2.46 15.02 -13.26
N LEU A 322 2.27 15.84 -14.30
CA LEU A 322 2.83 15.56 -15.62
C LEU A 322 4.35 15.52 -15.56
N ALA A 323 5.00 16.55 -14.98
CA ALA A 323 6.46 16.64 -14.94
C ALA A 323 7.12 15.48 -14.18
N GLU A 324 6.62 15.13 -12.98
CA GLU A 324 7.24 14.09 -12.16
C GLU A 324 6.99 12.68 -12.71
N THR A 325 5.79 12.42 -13.20
CA THR A 325 5.46 11.10 -13.75
C THR A 325 6.10 10.91 -15.14
N GLU A 326 6.21 11.95 -15.96
CA GLU A 326 6.93 11.89 -17.25
C GLU A 326 8.41 11.55 -17.03
N ARG A 327 9.06 12.18 -16.05
CA ARG A 327 10.44 11.89 -15.68
C ARG A 327 10.64 10.43 -15.27
N THR A 328 9.68 9.88 -14.50
CA THR A 328 9.68 8.48 -14.07
C THR A 328 9.49 7.55 -15.26
N THR A 329 8.45 7.76 -16.09
CA THR A 329 8.20 6.97 -17.32
C THR A 329 9.41 6.99 -18.26
N ASN A 330 10.03 8.15 -18.49
CA ASN A 330 11.21 8.26 -19.36
C ASN A 330 12.43 7.49 -18.84
N SER A 331 12.51 7.26 -17.53
CA SER A 331 13.62 6.53 -16.90
C SER A 331 13.36 5.02 -16.82
N PHE A 332 12.08 4.61 -16.80
CA PHE A 332 11.64 3.23 -16.58
C PHE A 332 10.53 2.82 -17.55
N GLU A 333 10.70 3.12 -18.84
CA GLU A 333 9.63 3.01 -19.83
C GLU A 333 9.00 1.62 -19.91
N ASP A 334 9.78 0.56 -19.66
CA ASP A 334 9.32 -0.83 -19.70
C ASP A 334 8.57 -1.25 -18.42
N ARG A 335 8.69 -0.50 -17.32
CA ARG A 335 8.19 -0.89 -15.99
C ARG A 335 7.31 0.13 -15.30
N TYR A 336 7.20 1.35 -15.81
CA TYR A 336 6.33 2.40 -15.27
C TYR A 336 5.48 3.03 -16.38
N LYS A 337 4.16 2.95 -16.27
CA LYS A 337 3.21 3.50 -17.24
C LYS A 337 2.19 4.39 -16.55
N ARG A 338 1.79 5.48 -17.22
CA ARG A 338 0.81 6.44 -16.72
C ARG A 338 -0.56 6.21 -17.35
N PHE A 339 -1.60 6.52 -16.60
CA PHE A 339 -2.96 6.72 -17.10
C PHE A 339 -3.50 8.03 -16.51
N ILE A 340 -3.42 9.11 -17.28
CA ILE A 340 -3.74 10.48 -16.82
C ILE A 340 -4.90 11.05 -17.64
N PRO A 341 -6.16 10.76 -17.25
CA PRO A 341 -7.32 11.35 -17.87
C PRO A 341 -7.47 12.82 -17.45
N SER A 342 -8.01 13.64 -18.33
CA SER A 342 -8.33 15.02 -17.99
C SER A 342 -9.53 15.09 -17.04
N GLY A 343 -9.41 15.83 -15.94
CA GLY A 343 -10.56 16.09 -15.07
C GLY A 343 -10.21 16.23 -13.60
N THR A 344 -11.25 16.46 -12.81
CA THR A 344 -11.17 16.71 -11.35
C THR A 344 -11.60 15.52 -10.50
N ALA A 345 -11.94 14.39 -11.14
CA ALA A 345 -12.38 13.20 -10.43
C ALA A 345 -11.26 12.58 -9.59
N HIS A 346 -11.64 11.69 -8.68
CA HIS A 346 -10.74 11.02 -7.75
C HIS A 346 -11.00 9.52 -7.76
N THR A 347 -9.95 8.71 -7.93
CA THR A 347 -10.00 7.24 -7.95
C THR A 347 -10.90 6.64 -9.05
N THR A 348 -10.76 5.34 -9.31
CA THR A 348 -11.46 4.61 -10.37
C THR A 348 -11.79 3.16 -10.00
N LEU A 349 -10.97 2.49 -9.19
CA LEU A 349 -11.01 1.03 -9.05
C LEU A 349 -12.23 0.45 -8.31
N LEU A 350 -12.93 1.25 -7.50
CA LEU A 350 -14.02 0.79 -6.63
C LEU A 350 -15.42 1.05 -7.20
N ARG A 351 -15.50 1.54 -8.45
CA ARG A 351 -16.76 1.94 -9.07
C ARG A 351 -16.82 1.48 -10.52
N GLU A 352 -17.91 0.83 -10.90
CA GLU A 352 -18.07 0.27 -12.24
C GLU A 352 -18.32 1.32 -13.30
N THR A 353 -19.25 2.25 -13.06
CA THR A 353 -19.67 3.25 -14.05
C THR A 353 -19.55 4.67 -13.52
N SER A 354 -19.29 5.62 -14.40
CA SER A 354 -19.20 7.04 -14.05
C SER A 354 -20.56 7.70 -13.76
N GLU A 355 -21.69 6.98 -13.82
CA GLU A 355 -23.04 7.52 -13.62
C GLU A 355 -23.45 7.73 -12.14
N GLY A 356 -23.94 8.93 -11.80
CA GLY A 356 -24.55 9.22 -10.51
C GLY A 356 -23.56 9.56 -9.39
N GLY A 357 -23.63 10.80 -8.91
CA GLY A 357 -22.89 11.30 -7.75
C GLY A 357 -23.18 12.78 -7.51
N ASP A 358 -23.71 13.11 -6.33
CA ASP A 358 -23.76 14.49 -5.84
C ASP A 358 -22.52 14.73 -4.96
N GLY A 359 -21.69 15.73 -5.29
CA GLY A 359 -20.51 16.10 -4.48
C GLY A 359 -19.17 15.84 -5.17
N ILE A 360 -18.25 15.14 -4.47
CA ILE A 360 -16.91 14.83 -4.99
C ILE A 360 -17.06 13.96 -6.24
N GLN A 361 -16.40 14.35 -7.34
CA GLN A 361 -16.38 13.54 -8.55
C GLN A 361 -15.48 12.32 -8.32
N ILE A 362 -16.03 11.14 -8.52
CA ILE A 362 -15.32 9.86 -8.44
C ILE A 362 -15.31 9.24 -9.84
N GLY A 363 -14.15 8.79 -10.29
CA GLY A 363 -14.02 8.08 -11.56
C GLY A 363 -14.56 6.65 -11.46
N ALA A 364 -14.32 5.85 -12.48
CA ALA A 364 -14.78 4.47 -12.53
C ALA A 364 -13.94 3.63 -13.49
N LEU A 365 -14.18 2.33 -13.50
CA LEU A 365 -13.56 1.37 -14.41
C LEU A 365 -13.79 1.70 -15.90
N ASP A 366 -14.88 2.40 -16.22
CA ASP A 366 -15.22 2.88 -17.56
C ASP A 366 -14.55 4.21 -17.97
N THR A 367 -13.74 4.82 -17.08
CA THR A 367 -12.97 6.03 -17.44
C THR A 367 -11.99 5.69 -18.56
N GLU A 368 -11.95 6.48 -19.62
CA GLU A 368 -11.17 6.16 -20.83
C GLU A 368 -10.28 7.31 -21.33
N ILE A 369 -9.17 6.94 -21.96
CA ILE A 369 -8.32 7.83 -22.77
C ILE A 369 -8.20 7.19 -24.15
N ALA A 370 -8.55 7.94 -25.21
CA ALA A 370 -8.46 7.47 -26.59
C ALA A 370 -9.14 6.09 -26.85
N GLY A 371 -10.23 5.80 -26.14
CA GLY A 371 -10.99 4.55 -26.25
C GLY A 371 -10.39 3.34 -25.51
N VAL A 372 -9.38 3.55 -24.66
CA VAL A 372 -8.86 2.55 -23.72
C VAL A 372 -9.39 2.87 -22.33
N SER A 373 -10.25 2.01 -21.79
CA SER A 373 -10.76 2.16 -20.43
C SER A 373 -9.71 1.80 -19.37
N VAL A 374 -9.91 2.27 -18.14
CA VAL A 374 -9.10 1.86 -16.97
C VAL A 374 -9.13 0.34 -16.80
N LEU A 375 -10.29 -0.28 -17.00
CA LEU A 375 -10.43 -1.73 -16.91
C LEU A 375 -9.63 -2.46 -17.98
N ASP A 376 -9.67 -2.00 -19.23
CA ASP A 376 -8.89 -2.58 -20.33
C ASP A 376 -7.40 -2.42 -20.07
N TRP A 377 -6.97 -1.26 -19.57
CA TRP A 377 -5.58 -0.96 -19.25
C TRP A 377 -5.05 -1.79 -18.07
N LEU A 378 -5.85 -1.97 -17.01
CA LEU A 378 -5.55 -2.88 -15.89
C LEU A 378 -5.44 -4.33 -16.39
N SER A 379 -6.39 -4.78 -17.21
CA SER A 379 -6.38 -6.13 -17.78
C SER A 379 -5.13 -6.34 -18.63
N ALA A 380 -4.76 -5.36 -19.44
CA ALA A 380 -3.55 -5.40 -20.25
C ALA A 380 -2.27 -5.50 -19.41
N MET A 381 -2.19 -4.81 -18.26
CA MET A 381 -1.09 -4.92 -17.31
C MET A 381 -1.01 -6.33 -16.70
N ILE A 382 -2.15 -6.87 -16.26
CA ILE A 382 -2.25 -8.21 -15.67
C ILE A 382 -1.82 -9.28 -16.67
N ASP A 383 -2.29 -9.18 -17.91
CA ASP A 383 -2.02 -10.15 -18.96
C ASP A 383 -0.64 -9.97 -19.60
N GLY A 384 0.04 -8.83 -19.34
CA GLY A 384 1.34 -8.50 -19.92
C GLY A 384 1.26 -8.27 -21.43
N THR A 385 0.19 -7.63 -21.92
CA THR A 385 -0.02 -7.36 -23.34
C THR A 385 0.49 -5.99 -23.77
N GLU A 386 0.60 -5.78 -25.08
CA GLU A 386 0.94 -4.47 -25.68
C GLU A 386 -0.10 -3.37 -25.40
N GLY A 387 -1.25 -3.69 -24.77
CA GLY A 387 -2.24 -2.70 -24.35
C GLY A 387 -1.85 -1.90 -23.10
N TRP A 388 -0.84 -2.34 -22.34
CA TRP A 388 -0.32 -1.61 -21.20
C TRP A 388 0.67 -0.53 -21.65
N VAL A 389 0.10 0.55 -22.17
CA VAL A 389 0.82 1.70 -22.75
C VAL A 389 0.74 2.92 -21.85
N ASP A 390 1.64 3.87 -22.06
CA ASP A 390 1.60 5.17 -21.39
C ASP A 390 0.50 6.03 -22.04
N LEU A 391 -0.50 6.45 -21.25
CA LEU A 391 -1.68 7.17 -21.72
C LEU A 391 -1.85 8.47 -20.93
N VAL A 392 -1.73 9.59 -21.62
CA VAL A 392 -2.03 10.94 -21.11
C VAL A 392 -3.02 11.58 -22.07
N ASP A 393 -4.07 12.22 -21.54
CA ASP A 393 -5.07 12.90 -22.37
C ASP A 393 -4.40 13.95 -23.29
N GLU A 394 -4.69 13.92 -24.60
CA GLU A 394 -4.08 14.79 -25.61
C GLU A 394 -4.25 16.29 -25.29
N GLY A 395 -5.26 16.67 -24.50
CA GLY A 395 -5.48 18.06 -24.08
C GLY A 395 -4.51 18.54 -22.99
N LEU A 396 -3.66 17.66 -22.45
CA LEU A 396 -2.69 17.93 -21.39
C LEU A 396 -1.24 18.01 -21.90
N GLU A 397 -0.96 17.50 -23.11
CA GLU A 397 0.38 17.47 -23.71
C GLU A 397 0.86 18.81 -24.28
#